data_AF-A0A363U7C7-F1
#
_entry.id   AF-A0A363U7C7-F1
#
_cell.length_a   1.000
_cell.length_b   1.000
_cell.length_c   1.000
_cell.angle_alpha   90.00
_cell.angle_beta   90.00
_cell.angle_gamma   90.00
#
_symmetry.space_group_name_H-M   'P 1'
#
loop_
_entity.id
_entity.type
_entity.pdbx_description
1 polymer ?
#
loop_
_entity_poly.entity_id
_entity_poly.type
_entity_poly.pdbx_seq_one_letter_code
_entity_poly.pdbx_strand_id
1 'polypeptide(L)'
;LMHVMLYRQIGAGYRNIPAWLKEGIAVLAEVYPNPDYNIFLTDASARDALIPIRDLCASFSPQIDSAFLAYSEARSFTSYLRGLYGSDGLLDLARAYASGVDCERGPERVFGISLAKLEMDWRRSVLGQNSVWSGIEGLVPYFALLCLVVAVPFIGIIRAMRLKGDSHGSKPFAR
;
A
#
# COMPACT_ATOMS: atom_id res chain seq x y z
N LEU A 1 -20.21 19.49 -8.49
CA LEU A 1 -20.96 19.97 -7.30
C LEU A 1 -20.05 20.14 -6.08
N MET A 2 -19.24 19.13 -5.73
CA MET A 2 -18.45 19.15 -4.49
C MET A 2 -17.44 20.30 -4.39
N HIS A 3 -16.74 20.65 -5.48
CA HIS A 3 -15.84 21.82 -5.50
C HIS A 3 -16.53 23.12 -5.08
N VAL A 4 -17.79 23.33 -5.49
CA VAL A 4 -18.57 24.52 -5.12
C VAL A 4 -18.91 24.51 -3.62
N MET A 5 -19.27 23.35 -3.07
CA MET A 5 -19.57 23.21 -1.65
C MET A 5 -18.31 23.42 -0.79
N LEU A 6 -17.18 22.86 -1.23
CA LEU A 6 -15.90 23.03 -0.55
C LEU A 6 -15.44 24.50 -0.61
N TYR A 7 -15.62 25.18 -1.74
CA TYR A 7 -15.37 26.62 -1.86
C TYR A 7 -16.27 27.44 -0.93
N ARG A 8 -17.56 27.13 -0.83
CA ARG A 8 -18.47 27.83 0.10
C ARG A 8 -18.05 27.69 1.56
N GLN A 9 -17.50 26.53 1.92
CA GLN A 9 -17.08 26.25 3.30
C GLN A 9 -15.74 26.91 3.67
N ILE A 10 -14.84 27.06 2.70
CA ILE A 10 -13.43 27.43 2.96
C ILE A 10 -13.07 28.83 2.40
N GLY A 11 -13.87 29.34 1.45
CA GLY A 11 -13.66 30.64 0.82
C GLY A 11 -12.39 30.70 -0.03
N ALA A 12 -11.70 31.84 0.00
CA ALA A 12 -10.53 32.12 -0.85
C ALA A 12 -9.37 31.12 -0.64
N GLY A 13 -9.26 30.53 0.54
CA GLY A 13 -8.25 29.51 0.86
C GLY A 13 -8.42 28.20 0.09
N TYR A 14 -9.54 28.00 -0.61
CA TYR A 14 -9.75 26.84 -1.50
C TYR A 14 -8.62 26.65 -2.52
N ARG A 15 -8.01 27.74 -3.00
CA ARG A 15 -6.89 27.69 -3.95
C ARG A 15 -5.62 27.05 -3.37
N ASN A 16 -5.46 27.11 -2.05
CA ASN A 16 -4.30 26.57 -1.34
C ASN A 16 -4.45 25.07 -1.03
N ILE A 17 -5.64 24.50 -1.22
CA ILE A 17 -5.85 23.08 -1.00
C ILE A 17 -5.15 22.30 -2.13
N PRO A 18 -4.29 21.30 -1.79
CA PRO A 18 -3.59 20.50 -2.79
C PRO A 18 -4.56 19.72 -3.67
N ALA A 19 -4.14 19.44 -4.91
CA ALA A 19 -5.03 18.80 -5.89
C ALA A 19 -5.52 17.44 -5.41
N TRP A 20 -4.63 16.59 -4.86
CA TRP A 20 -5.02 15.28 -4.34
C TRP A 20 -6.21 15.33 -3.37
N LEU A 21 -6.28 16.35 -2.48
CA LEU A 21 -7.37 16.45 -1.52
C LEU A 21 -8.64 17.03 -2.17
N LYS A 22 -8.49 18.08 -3.00
CA LYS A 22 -9.65 18.69 -3.70
C LYS A 22 -10.33 17.67 -4.62
N GLU A 23 -9.54 17.01 -5.45
CA GLU A 23 -10.03 16.02 -6.40
C GLU A 23 -10.49 14.76 -5.67
N GLY A 24 -9.75 14.29 -4.66
CA GLY A 24 -10.14 13.14 -3.85
C GLY A 24 -11.49 13.33 -3.15
N ILE A 25 -11.72 14.48 -2.50
CA ILE A 25 -13.03 14.82 -1.91
C ILE A 25 -14.11 14.89 -2.99
N ALA A 26 -13.79 15.47 -4.16
CA ALA A 26 -14.76 15.61 -5.25
C ALA A 26 -15.20 14.26 -5.82
N VAL A 27 -14.25 13.37 -6.11
CA VAL A 27 -14.52 12.03 -6.63
C VAL A 27 -15.22 11.17 -5.58
N LEU A 28 -14.88 11.31 -4.29
CA LEU A 28 -15.60 10.59 -3.22
C LEU A 28 -17.05 11.02 -3.05
N ALA A 29 -17.41 12.22 -3.51
CA ALA A 29 -18.76 12.74 -3.47
C ALA A 29 -19.54 12.51 -4.78
N GLU A 30 -18.96 11.79 -5.75
CA GLU A 30 -19.68 11.40 -6.97
C GLU A 30 -20.82 10.44 -6.62
N VAL A 31 -22.00 10.72 -7.18
CA VAL A 31 -23.18 9.86 -7.03
C VAL A 31 -22.98 8.53 -7.75
N TYR A 32 -22.32 8.58 -8.90
CA TYR A 32 -22.01 7.42 -9.74
C TYR A 32 -20.49 7.36 -9.95
N PRO A 33 -19.72 6.80 -8.99
CA PRO A 33 -18.28 6.70 -9.14
C PRO A 33 -17.95 5.75 -10.28
N ASN A 34 -16.93 6.09 -11.08
CA ASN A 34 -16.42 5.19 -12.10
C ASN A 34 -15.89 3.90 -11.43
N PRO A 35 -16.39 2.70 -11.79
CA PRO A 35 -15.93 1.44 -11.20
C PRO A 35 -14.45 1.14 -11.51
N ASP A 36 -13.91 1.71 -12.59
CA ASP A 36 -12.56 1.41 -13.07
C ASP A 36 -11.46 2.00 -12.17
N TYR A 37 -11.78 2.99 -11.31
CA TYR A 37 -10.79 3.57 -10.39
C TYR A 37 -10.07 2.52 -9.54
N ASN A 38 -10.81 1.51 -9.05
CA ASN A 38 -10.22 0.44 -8.24
C ASN A 38 -9.34 -0.50 -9.07
N ILE A 39 -9.71 -0.72 -10.34
CA ILE A 39 -8.98 -1.59 -11.27
C ILE A 39 -7.63 -0.95 -11.58
N PHE A 40 -7.64 0.32 -12.00
CA PHE A 40 -6.43 1.08 -12.31
C PHE A 40 -5.51 1.22 -11.10
N LEU A 41 -6.08 1.48 -9.92
CA LEU A 41 -5.29 1.58 -8.69
C LEU A 41 -4.59 0.26 -8.33
N THR A 42 -5.32 -0.87 -8.44
CA THR A 42 -4.77 -2.19 -8.12
C THR A 42 -3.69 -2.60 -9.13
N ASP A 43 -3.91 -2.33 -10.41
CA ASP A 43 -2.94 -2.59 -11.49
C ASP A 43 -1.68 -1.71 -11.37
N ALA A 44 -1.82 -0.41 -11.05
CA ALA A 44 -0.69 0.46 -10.77
C ALA A 44 0.07 0.04 -9.51
N SER A 45 -0.64 -0.39 -8.47
CA SER A 45 -0.05 -0.96 -7.25
C SER A 45 0.79 -2.21 -7.55
N ALA A 46 0.26 -3.14 -8.35
CA ALA A 46 0.93 -4.39 -8.69
C ALA A 46 2.22 -4.18 -9.53
N ARG A 47 2.27 -3.09 -10.31
CA ARG A 47 3.41 -2.73 -11.16
C ARG A 47 4.38 -1.74 -10.51
N ASP A 48 4.19 -1.40 -9.23
CA ASP A 48 4.94 -0.36 -8.52
C ASP A 48 4.97 0.99 -9.27
N ALA A 49 3.83 1.33 -9.90
CA ALA A 49 3.66 2.51 -10.74
C ALA A 49 2.82 3.61 -10.06
N LEU A 50 2.60 3.51 -8.75
CA LEU A 50 1.84 4.49 -8.00
C LEU A 50 2.57 5.83 -7.91
N ILE A 51 1.83 6.92 -8.02
CA ILE A 51 2.36 8.28 -7.92
C ILE A 51 2.57 8.62 -6.44
N PRO A 52 3.74 9.16 -6.05
CA PRO A 52 3.92 9.67 -4.69
C PRO A 52 2.88 10.77 -4.39
N ILE A 53 2.23 10.76 -3.22
CA ILE A 53 1.14 11.71 -2.93
C ILE A 53 1.63 13.16 -2.93
N ARG A 54 2.91 13.40 -2.58
CA ARG A 54 3.55 14.71 -2.71
C ARG A 54 3.59 15.24 -4.15
N ASP A 55 3.64 14.35 -5.13
CA ASP A 55 3.69 14.73 -6.55
C ASP A 55 2.27 15.04 -7.07
N LEU A 56 1.23 14.66 -6.32
CA LEU A 56 -0.18 14.99 -6.56
C LEU A 56 -0.64 16.27 -5.83
N CYS A 57 0.29 17.03 -5.24
CA CYS A 57 -0.02 18.31 -4.62
C CYS A 57 -0.38 19.40 -5.64
N ALA A 58 0.36 19.41 -6.76
CA ALA A 58 0.12 20.29 -7.90
C ALA A 58 -1.03 19.77 -8.78
N SER A 59 -1.32 20.44 -9.89
CA SER A 59 -2.33 19.99 -10.85
C SER A 59 -2.01 18.61 -11.42
N PHE A 60 -3.04 17.79 -11.62
CA PHE A 60 -2.88 16.50 -12.30
C PHE A 60 -2.47 16.69 -13.76
N SER A 61 -1.78 15.68 -14.28
CA SER A 61 -1.35 15.65 -15.67
C SER A 61 -2.54 15.76 -16.64
N PRO A 62 -2.39 16.43 -17.80
CA PRO A 62 -3.41 16.45 -18.84
C PRO A 62 -3.47 15.15 -19.66
N GLN A 63 -2.47 14.25 -19.56
CA GLN A 63 -2.53 12.97 -20.27
C GLN A 63 -3.53 12.03 -19.57
N ILE A 64 -4.46 11.47 -20.35
CA ILE A 64 -5.65 10.75 -19.85
C ILE A 64 -5.27 9.66 -18.84
N ASP A 65 -4.35 8.76 -19.18
CA ASP A 65 -4.01 7.62 -18.33
C ASP A 65 -3.39 8.06 -17.00
N SER A 66 -2.47 9.02 -17.05
CA SER A 66 -1.85 9.59 -15.83
C SER A 66 -2.82 10.41 -15.00
N ALA A 67 -3.76 11.11 -15.63
CA ALA A 67 -4.83 11.82 -14.92
C ALA A 67 -5.74 10.82 -14.21
N PHE A 68 -6.13 9.75 -14.89
CA PHE A 68 -7.01 8.74 -14.34
C PHE A 68 -6.41 8.03 -13.13
N LEU A 69 -5.10 7.70 -13.19
CA LEU A 69 -4.38 7.16 -12.03
C LEU A 69 -4.34 8.17 -10.88
N ALA A 70 -4.04 9.45 -11.14
CA ALA A 70 -4.03 10.49 -10.12
C ALA A 70 -5.40 10.64 -9.42
N TYR A 71 -6.50 10.62 -10.17
CA TYR A 71 -7.86 10.61 -9.61
C TYR A 71 -8.14 9.34 -8.78
N SER A 72 -7.69 8.17 -9.27
CA SER A 72 -7.85 6.89 -8.58
C SER A 72 -7.15 6.88 -7.22
N GLU A 73 -5.89 7.34 -7.19
CA GLU A 73 -5.07 7.43 -5.97
C GLU A 73 -5.61 8.49 -5.01
N ALA A 74 -5.91 9.69 -5.51
CA ALA A 74 -6.47 10.77 -4.71
C ALA A 74 -7.77 10.35 -4.01
N ARG A 75 -8.67 9.67 -4.74
CA ARG A 75 -9.91 9.11 -4.20
C ARG A 75 -9.62 8.07 -3.11
N SER A 76 -8.74 7.11 -3.38
CA SER A 76 -8.43 6.02 -2.45
C SER A 76 -7.76 6.53 -1.17
N PHE A 77 -6.74 7.37 -1.31
CA PHE A 77 -6.03 7.97 -0.19
C PHE A 77 -6.95 8.85 0.66
N THR A 78 -7.78 9.69 0.02
CA THR A 78 -8.77 10.50 0.75
C THR A 78 -9.82 9.63 1.45
N SER A 79 -10.22 8.50 0.85
CA SER A 79 -11.17 7.56 1.49
C SER A 79 -10.56 6.90 2.71
N TYR A 80 -9.27 6.56 2.65
CA TYR A 80 -8.51 6.02 3.77
C TYR A 80 -8.45 7.04 4.93
N LEU A 81 -8.09 8.29 4.65
CA LEU A 81 -8.08 9.35 5.65
C LEU A 81 -9.47 9.60 6.24
N ARG A 82 -10.53 9.59 5.41
CA ARG A 82 -11.92 9.67 5.88
C ARG A 82 -12.28 8.52 6.81
N GLY A 83 -11.80 7.30 6.54
CA GLY A 83 -12.03 6.14 7.38
C GLY A 83 -11.37 6.27 8.76
N LEU A 84 -10.21 6.92 8.84
CA LEU A 84 -9.47 7.13 10.09
C LEU A 84 -9.97 8.32 10.90
N TYR A 85 -10.25 9.44 10.24
CA TYR A 85 -10.48 10.74 10.89
C TYR A 85 -11.89 11.31 10.66
N GLY A 86 -12.73 10.59 9.92
CA GLY A 86 -14.06 11.04 9.56
C GLY A 86 -14.07 12.22 8.59
N SER A 87 -15.26 12.73 8.31
CA SER A 87 -15.45 13.92 7.47
C SER A 87 -14.93 15.19 8.15
N ASP A 88 -15.00 15.28 9.48
CA ASP A 88 -14.51 16.42 10.25
C ASP A 88 -12.99 16.53 10.16
N GLY A 89 -12.26 15.42 10.26
CA GLY A 89 -10.81 15.42 10.09
C GLY A 89 -10.37 15.84 8.68
N LEU A 90 -11.11 15.43 7.63
CA LEU A 90 -10.86 15.91 6.28
C LEU A 90 -11.14 17.41 6.13
N LEU A 91 -12.18 17.92 6.79
CA LEU A 91 -12.52 19.34 6.77
C LEU A 91 -11.46 20.16 7.53
N ASP A 92 -10.95 19.67 8.65
CA ASP A 92 -9.88 20.32 9.40
C ASP A 92 -8.57 20.32 8.62
N LEU A 93 -8.25 19.23 7.91
CA LEU A 93 -7.15 19.19 6.97
C LEU A 93 -7.31 20.23 5.84
N ALA A 94 -8.50 20.32 5.24
CA ALA A 94 -8.78 21.29 4.21
C ALA A 94 -8.67 22.74 4.71
N ARG A 95 -9.10 23.03 5.95
CA ARG A 95 -8.92 24.33 6.62
C ARG A 95 -7.45 24.64 6.90
N ALA A 96 -6.67 23.64 7.32
CA ALA A 96 -5.24 23.83 7.53
C ALA A 96 -4.53 24.24 6.22
N TYR A 97 -4.81 23.55 5.11
CA TYR A 97 -4.30 23.97 3.81
C TYR A 97 -4.82 25.34 3.37
N ALA A 98 -6.09 25.65 3.62
CA ALA A 98 -6.65 26.95 3.33
C ALA A 98 -5.88 28.10 3.97
N SER A 99 -5.29 27.87 5.15
CA SER A 99 -4.43 28.82 5.86
C SER A 99 -3.02 28.99 5.26
N GLY A 100 -2.68 28.28 4.18
CA GLY A 100 -1.40 28.39 3.46
C GLY A 100 -0.33 27.40 3.94
N VAL A 101 -0.72 26.28 4.56
CA VAL A 101 0.24 25.23 4.94
C VAL A 101 0.76 24.51 3.70
N ASP A 102 2.06 24.21 3.72
CA ASP A 102 2.70 23.40 2.68
C ASP A 102 2.05 22.01 2.55
N CYS A 103 2.03 21.48 1.33
CA CYS A 103 1.32 20.24 1.01
C CYS A 103 1.75 19.06 1.91
N GLU A 104 3.05 18.88 2.13
CA GLU A 104 3.56 17.75 2.92
C GLU A 104 3.34 17.93 4.42
N ARG A 105 3.25 19.18 4.88
CA ARG A 105 3.10 19.55 6.30
C ARG A 105 1.65 19.58 6.78
N GLY A 106 0.68 19.62 5.87
CA GLY A 106 -0.76 19.64 6.22
C GLY A 106 -1.16 18.52 7.17
N PRO A 107 -0.90 17.24 6.84
CA PRO A 107 -1.32 16.12 7.68
C PRO A 107 -0.54 16.09 9.01
N GLU A 108 0.72 16.52 9.01
CA GLU A 108 1.50 16.61 10.24
C GLU A 108 0.89 17.65 11.20
N ARG A 109 0.46 18.80 10.67
CA ARG A 109 -0.18 19.84 11.47
C ARG A 109 -1.52 19.41 12.06
N VAL A 110 -2.31 18.63 11.34
CA VAL A 110 -3.68 18.25 11.76
C VAL A 110 -3.71 16.94 12.52
N PHE A 111 -2.97 15.93 12.07
CA PHE A 111 -3.01 14.57 12.61
C PHE A 111 -1.75 14.18 13.39
N GLY A 112 -0.69 15.00 13.37
CA GLY A 112 0.59 14.67 13.99
C GLY A 112 1.38 13.58 13.25
N ILE A 113 0.99 13.25 12.00
CA ILE A 113 1.61 12.20 11.18
C ILE A 113 2.03 12.82 9.84
N SER A 114 3.26 12.56 9.41
CA SER A 114 3.76 13.05 8.12
C SER A 114 2.98 12.44 6.94
N LEU A 115 2.90 13.21 5.84
CA LEU A 115 2.25 12.74 4.61
C LEU A 115 2.87 11.42 4.11
N ALA A 116 4.20 11.31 4.13
CA ALA A 116 4.91 10.10 3.71
C ALA A 116 4.55 8.87 4.56
N LYS A 117 4.36 9.03 5.88
CA LYS A 117 3.96 7.93 6.74
C LYS A 117 2.51 7.51 6.47
N LEU A 118 1.59 8.47 6.30
CA LEU A 118 0.21 8.18 5.91
C LEU A 118 0.14 7.47 4.56
N GLU A 119 0.95 7.87 3.58
CA GLU A 119 1.03 7.21 2.28
C GLU A 119 1.50 5.75 2.42
N MET A 120 2.57 5.51 3.19
CA MET A 120 3.05 4.15 3.46
C MET A 120 1.99 3.28 4.15
N ASP A 121 1.31 3.83 5.17
CA ASP A 121 0.30 3.11 5.93
C ASP A 121 -0.96 2.84 5.09
N TRP A 122 -1.34 3.78 4.22
CA TRP A 122 -2.38 3.59 3.19
C TRP A 122 -2.02 2.46 2.21
N ARG A 123 -0.82 2.51 1.59
CA ARG A 123 -0.35 1.46 0.67
C ARG A 123 -0.38 0.08 1.33
N ARG A 124 0.03 0.00 2.60
CA ARG A 124 -0.01 -1.27 3.36
C ARG A 124 -1.43 -1.75 3.65
N SER A 125 -2.28 -0.87 4.17
CA SER A 125 -3.61 -1.24 4.67
C SER A 125 -4.66 -1.44 3.57
N VAL A 126 -4.58 -0.64 2.50
CA VAL A 126 -5.58 -0.65 1.41
C VAL A 126 -5.11 -1.49 0.23
N LEU A 127 -3.82 -1.43 -0.12
CA LEU A 127 -3.29 -2.10 -1.32
C LEU A 127 -2.53 -3.39 -1.02
N GLY A 128 -2.33 -3.71 0.27
CA GLY A 128 -1.55 -4.89 0.67
C GLY A 128 -0.06 -4.82 0.32
N GLN A 129 0.44 -3.64 -0.10
CA GLN A 129 1.86 -3.47 -0.40
C GLN A 129 2.68 -3.63 0.88
N ASN A 130 3.89 -4.19 0.74
CA ASN A 130 4.80 -4.43 1.86
C ASN A 130 4.21 -5.34 2.95
N SER A 131 3.22 -6.17 2.63
CA SER A 131 2.87 -7.30 3.49
C SER A 131 4.07 -8.26 3.51
N VAL A 132 4.46 -8.72 4.70
CA VAL A 132 5.59 -9.67 4.87
C VAL A 132 5.41 -10.91 3.99
N TRP A 133 4.16 -11.27 3.69
CA TRP A 133 3.79 -12.38 2.82
C TRP A 133 4.11 -12.12 1.34
N SER A 134 3.92 -10.90 0.84
CA SER A 134 4.18 -10.53 -0.56
C SER A 134 5.66 -10.63 -0.95
N GLY A 135 6.58 -10.41 0.00
CA GLY A 135 8.03 -10.55 -0.24
C GLY A 135 8.51 -12.00 -0.21
N ILE A 136 7.77 -12.90 0.45
CA ILE A 136 8.14 -14.31 0.60
C ILE A 136 7.70 -15.12 -0.62
N GLU A 137 6.59 -14.78 -1.29
CA GLU A 137 6.07 -15.50 -2.47
C GLU A 137 7.10 -15.69 -3.59
N GLY A 138 7.87 -14.64 -3.92
CA GLY A 138 8.94 -14.74 -4.91
C GLY A 138 10.11 -15.64 -4.50
N LEU A 139 10.28 -15.86 -3.18
CA LEU A 139 11.35 -16.67 -2.61
C LEU A 139 10.91 -18.13 -2.32
N VAL A 140 9.60 -18.42 -2.30
CA VAL A 140 9.04 -19.77 -2.11
C VAL A 140 9.68 -20.84 -3.01
N PRO A 141 9.82 -20.64 -4.34
CA PRO A 141 10.40 -21.69 -5.19
C PRO A 141 11.88 -21.95 -4.84
N TYR A 142 12.62 -20.92 -4.42
CA TYR A 142 14.02 -21.06 -4.02
C TYR A 142 14.17 -21.80 -2.68
N PHE A 143 13.30 -21.51 -1.70
CA PHE A 143 13.25 -22.26 -0.44
C PHE A 143 12.84 -23.73 -0.67
N ALA A 144 11.90 -23.98 -1.58
CA ALA A 144 11.50 -25.35 -1.95
C ALA A 144 12.67 -26.12 -2.58
N LEU A 145 13.43 -25.48 -3.48
CA LEU A 145 14.61 -26.05 -4.13
C LEU A 145 15.73 -26.30 -3.10
N LEU A 146 15.97 -25.36 -2.18
CA LEU A 146 16.94 -25.50 -1.10
C LEU A 146 16.57 -26.68 -0.17
N CYS A 147 15.30 -26.81 0.22
CA CYS A 147 14.82 -27.95 0.99
C CYS A 147 15.04 -29.28 0.27
N LEU A 148 14.82 -29.33 -1.05
CA LEU A 148 15.05 -30.53 -1.85
C LEU A 148 16.54 -30.91 -1.89
N VAL A 149 17.43 -29.95 -2.12
CA VAL A 149 18.88 -30.17 -2.14
C VAL A 149 19.42 -30.62 -0.78
N VAL A 150 18.88 -30.11 0.33
CA VAL A 150 19.32 -30.48 1.69
C VAL A 150 18.71 -31.80 2.16
N ALA A 151 17.46 -32.11 1.80
CA ALA A 151 16.78 -33.32 2.26
C ALA A 151 17.41 -34.61 1.69
N VAL A 152 17.83 -34.60 0.41
CA VAL A 152 18.44 -35.77 -0.25
C VAL A 152 19.70 -36.30 0.48
N PRO A 153 20.73 -35.49 0.79
CA PRO A 153 21.91 -35.95 1.52
C PRO A 153 21.57 -36.34 2.97
N PHE A 154 20.65 -35.64 3.64
CA PHE A 154 20.23 -35.99 5.00
C PHE A 154 19.54 -37.35 5.06
N ILE A 155 18.65 -37.68 4.11
CA ILE A 155 18.02 -39.00 4.02
C ILE A 155 19.07 -40.09 3.76
N GLY A 156 20.06 -39.81 2.92
CA GLY A 156 21.18 -40.71 2.64
C GLY A 156 22.02 -41.02 3.89
N ILE A 157 22.38 -39.99 4.66
CA ILE A 157 23.16 -40.12 5.90
C ILE A 157 22.38 -40.90 6.96
N ILE A 158 21.09 -40.60 7.16
CA ILE A 158 20.24 -41.30 8.13
C ILE A 158 20.10 -42.80 7.77
N ARG A 159 19.94 -43.12 6.47
CA ARG A 159 19.89 -44.51 6.00
C ARG A 159 21.23 -45.23 6.20
N ALA A 160 22.35 -44.58 5.92
CA ALA A 160 23.68 -45.16 6.11
C ALA A 160 23.99 -45.44 7.59
N MET A 161 23.56 -44.56 8.49
CA MET A 161 23.72 -44.74 9.94
C MET A 161 22.87 -45.90 10.48
N ARG A 162 21.64 -46.10 9.99
CA ARG A 162 20.81 -47.26 10.38
C ARG A 162 21.42 -48.60 9.96
N LEU A 163 21.90 -48.69 8.71
CA LEU A 163 22.48 -49.94 8.18
C LEU A 163 23.76 -50.37 8.92
N LYS A 164 24.55 -49.41 9.43
CA LYS A 164 25.77 -49.68 10.21
C LYS A 164 25.47 -50.12 11.65
N GLY A 165 24.34 -49.71 12.22
CA GLY A 165 23.89 -50.14 13.55
C GLY A 165 23.48 -51.62 13.59
N ASP A 166 22.84 -52.12 12.53
CA ASP A 166 22.38 -53.51 12.44
C ASP A 166 23.53 -54.51 12.22
N SER A 167 24.67 -54.05 11.68
CA SER A 167 25.82 -54.91 11.36
C SER A 167 26.72 -55.28 12.57
N HIS A 168 26.49 -54.71 13.76
CA HIS A 168 27.25 -55.02 14.97
C HIS A 168 26.53 -55.97 15.95
N GLY A 169 25.33 -56.46 15.59
CA GLY A 169 24.49 -57.30 16.44
C GLY A 169 24.52 -58.82 16.19
N SER A 170 25.49 -59.37 15.46
CA SER A 170 25.54 -60.82 15.20
C SER A 170 26.94 -61.41 15.33
N LYS A 171 27.27 -61.87 16.54
CA LYS A 171 28.20 -63.00 16.71
C LYS A 171 27.42 -64.14 17.38
N PRO A 172 27.11 -65.24 16.68
CA PRO A 172 26.61 -66.43 17.32
C PRO A 172 27.78 -67.06 18.08
N PHE A 173 27.62 -67.23 19.38
CA PHE A 173 28.55 -68.00 20.20
C PHE A 173 28.40 -69.47 19.80
N ALA A 174 29.33 -69.97 18.99
CA ALA A 174 29.41 -71.37 18.60
C ALA A 174 30.33 -72.13 19.57
N ARG A 175 29.68 -73.08 20.26
CA ARG A 175 30.18 -74.31 20.88
C ARG A 175 31.07 -74.23 22.12
#